data_AF-A0A1V5HWC0-F1
#
_entry.id   AF-A0A1V5HWC0-F1
#
_cell.length_a   1.000
_cell.length_b   1.000
_cell.length_c   1.000
_cell.angle_alpha   90.00
_cell.angle_beta   90.00
_cell.angle_gamma   90.00
#
_symmetry.space_group_name_H-M   'P 1'
#
loop_
_entity.id
_entity.type
_entity.pdbx_description
1 polymer ?
#
loop_
_entity_poly.entity_id
_entity_poly.type
_entity_poly.pdbx_seq_one_letter_code
_entity_poly.pdbx_strand_id
1 'polypeptide(L)'
;MNEEYLADILIIRLNGILDDPDIRKDVNRLVETRIPVSKATADHRTIQVTAEGEESTLGFLGLLNGLVGAMPKEYGRFAGWGYIAAEYDDEGNLVKFVRTGRTP
;
A
#
# COMPACT_ATOMS: atom_id res chain seq x y z
N MET A 1 1.84 14.30 -14.43
CA MET A 1 1.96 14.10 -12.96
C MET A 1 2.91 12.93 -12.76
N ASN A 2 4.00 13.07 -12.01
CA ASN A 2 4.90 11.94 -11.76
C ASN A 2 4.32 11.01 -10.68
N GLU A 3 4.71 9.74 -10.70
CA GLU A 3 4.21 8.72 -9.75
C GLU A 3 4.53 9.11 -8.31
N GLU A 4 5.71 9.71 -8.09
CA GLU A 4 6.18 10.10 -6.78
C GLU A 4 5.26 11.13 -6.11
N TYR A 5 4.93 12.19 -6.84
CA TYR A 5 4.07 13.27 -6.42
C TYR A 5 2.62 12.81 -6.22
N LEU A 6 2.13 11.89 -7.08
CA LEU A 6 0.82 11.29 -6.84
C LEU A 6 0.80 10.51 -5.52
N ALA A 7 1.85 9.72 -5.25
CA ALA A 7 1.94 9.02 -3.98
C ALA A 7 1.97 9.98 -2.78
N ASP A 8 2.72 11.08 -2.89
CA ASP A 8 2.80 12.08 -1.83
C ASP A 8 1.44 12.73 -1.56
N ILE A 9 0.67 13.06 -2.61
CA ILE A 9 -0.71 13.54 -2.48
C ILE A 9 -1.59 12.50 -1.76
N LEU A 10 -1.50 11.23 -2.17
CA LEU A 10 -2.31 10.17 -1.57
C LEU A 10 -1.94 9.94 -0.11
N ILE A 11 -0.65 9.93 0.24
CA ILE A 11 -0.18 9.82 1.62
C ILE A 11 -0.73 10.96 2.48
N ILE A 12 -0.64 12.21 2.01
CA ILE A 12 -1.17 13.37 2.74
C ILE A 12 -2.67 13.23 2.98
N ARG A 13 -3.43 12.85 1.95
CA ARG A 13 -4.89 12.69 2.05
C ARG A 13 -5.29 11.53 2.96
N LEU A 14 -4.62 10.39 2.84
CA LEU A 14 -4.87 9.23 3.68
C LEU A 14 -4.58 9.55 5.13
N ASN A 15 -3.47 10.23 5.43
CA ASN A 15 -3.15 10.61 6.81
C ASN A 15 -4.15 11.62 7.38
N GLY A 16 -4.65 12.56 6.58
CA GLY A 16 -5.74 13.45 7.03
C GLY A 16 -7.05 12.71 7.34
N ILE A 17 -7.30 11.56 6.70
CA ILE A 17 -8.45 10.69 7.04
C ILE A 17 -8.23 9.99 8.39
N LEU A 18 -6.97 9.68 8.76
CA LEU A 18 -6.63 8.97 10.01
C LEU A 18 -6.63 9.86 11.27
N ASP A 19 -6.88 11.17 11.15
CA ASP A 19 -6.95 12.10 12.28
C ASP A 19 -8.11 11.76 13.23
N ASP A 20 -9.19 11.17 12.71
CA ASP A 20 -10.29 10.64 13.51
C ASP A 20 -9.97 9.21 14.00
N PRO A 21 -9.96 8.95 15.33
CA PRO A 21 -9.62 7.65 15.88
C PRO A 21 -10.54 6.50 15.47
N ASP A 22 -11.82 6.75 15.23
CA ASP A 22 -12.77 5.71 14.84
C ASP A 22 -12.63 5.39 13.36
N ILE A 23 -12.43 6.41 12.51
CA ILE A 23 -12.07 6.20 11.10
C ILE A 23 -10.76 5.43 10.99
N ARG A 24 -9.75 5.76 11.81
CA ARG A 24 -8.46 5.06 11.82
C ARG A 24 -8.63 3.57 12.09
N LYS A 25 -9.47 3.17 13.05
CA LYS A 25 -9.76 1.76 13.34
C LYS A 25 -10.40 1.04 12.15
N ASP A 26 -11.34 1.70 11.48
CA ASP A 26 -11.99 1.11 10.30
C ASP A 26 -11.02 0.98 9.12
N VAL A 27 -10.16 1.99 8.91
CA VAL A 27 -9.09 1.91 7.90
C VAL A 27 -8.07 0.83 8.26
N ASN A 28 -7.70 0.66 9.53
CA ASN A 28 -6.80 -0.42 9.96
C ASN A 28 -7.32 -1.79 9.51
N ARG A 29 -8.60 -2.09 9.81
CA ARG A 29 -9.26 -3.34 9.40
C ARG A 29 -9.28 -3.51 7.87
N LEU A 30 -9.53 -2.43 7.13
CA LEU A 30 -9.49 -2.45 5.67
C LEU A 30 -8.09 -2.76 5.14
N VAL A 31 -7.04 -2.19 5.75
CA VAL A 31 -5.64 -2.42 5.35
C VAL A 31 -5.19 -3.84 5.68
N GLU A 32 -5.67 -4.44 6.77
CA GLU A 32 -5.37 -5.83 7.14
C GLU A 32 -6.09 -6.85 6.26
N THR A 33 -7.23 -6.49 5.70
CA THR A 33 -8.03 -7.40 4.87
C THR A 33 -7.26 -7.80 3.60
N ARG A 34 -7.30 -9.10 3.29
CA ARG A 34 -6.80 -9.68 2.05
C ARG A 34 -7.92 -10.49 1.42
N ILE A 35 -8.09 -10.35 0.11
CA ILE A 35 -9.07 -11.12 -0.65
C ILE A 35 -8.37 -11.96 -1.72
N PRO A 36 -8.81 -13.20 -1.99
CA PRO A 36 -8.38 -13.94 -3.17
C PRO A 36 -8.73 -13.17 -4.44
N VAL A 37 -7.88 -13.23 -5.45
CA VAL A 37 -8.10 -12.51 -6.71
C VAL A 37 -7.95 -13.38 -7.96
N SER A 38 -8.56 -12.91 -9.04
CA SER A 38 -8.44 -13.54 -10.34
C SER A 38 -7.02 -13.47 -10.89
N LYS A 39 -6.71 -14.37 -11.83
CA LYS A 39 -5.45 -14.32 -12.60
C LYS A 39 -5.24 -12.97 -13.30
N ALA A 40 -6.30 -12.35 -13.81
CA ALA A 40 -6.19 -11.04 -14.46
C ALA A 40 -5.72 -9.93 -13.50
N THR A 41 -6.14 -9.98 -12.24
CA THR A 41 -5.68 -9.07 -11.19
C THR A 41 -4.25 -9.38 -10.79
N ALA A 42 -3.90 -10.67 -10.64
CA ALA A 42 -2.56 -11.12 -10.29
C ALA A 42 -1.50 -10.78 -11.36
N ASP A 43 -1.88 -10.84 -12.63
CA ASP A 43 -1.01 -10.55 -13.78
C ASP A 43 -0.96 -9.04 -14.13
N HIS A 44 -1.67 -8.18 -13.39
CA HIS A 44 -1.73 -6.76 -13.70
C HIS A 44 -0.40 -6.06 -13.38
N ARG A 45 0.13 -5.29 -14.35
CA ARG A 45 1.49 -4.71 -14.30
C ARG A 45 1.80 -3.86 -13.07
N THR A 46 0.79 -3.18 -12.50
CA THR A 46 1.00 -2.25 -11.38
C THR A 46 0.38 -2.71 -10.08
N ILE A 47 -0.60 -3.63 -10.10
CA ILE A 47 -1.27 -4.07 -8.87
C ILE A 47 -0.34 -5.04 -8.17
N GLN A 48 -0.16 -4.84 -6.87
CA GLN A 48 0.70 -5.72 -6.08
C GLN A 48 -0.17 -6.76 -5.40
N VAL A 49 0.14 -8.03 -5.64
CA VAL A 49 -0.52 -9.17 -5.01
C VAL A 49 0.49 -9.95 -4.19
N THR A 50 0.01 -10.64 -3.17
CA THR A 50 0.79 -11.61 -2.41
C THR A 50 0.46 -12.99 -2.95
N ALA A 51 1.47 -13.71 -3.44
CA ALA A 51 1.31 -15.09 -3.88
C ALA A 51 1.47 -16.04 -2.68
N GLU A 52 0.45 -16.83 -2.39
CA GLU A 52 0.43 -17.85 -1.33
C GLU A 52 0.10 -19.21 -1.96
N GLY A 53 1.12 -19.91 -2.42
CA GLY A 53 0.94 -21.17 -3.16
C GLY A 53 0.31 -20.95 -4.53
N GLU A 54 -0.83 -21.58 -4.79
CA GLU A 54 -1.58 -21.44 -6.05
C GLU A 54 -2.56 -20.24 -6.04
N GLU A 55 -2.79 -19.65 -4.87
CA GLU A 55 -3.69 -18.51 -4.72
C GLU A 55 -2.90 -17.20 -4.64
N SER A 56 -3.49 -16.13 -5.17
CA SER A 56 -2.98 -14.78 -5.02
C SER A 56 -4.00 -13.95 -4.26
N THR A 57 -3.54 -13.16 -3.30
CA THR A 57 -4.39 -12.26 -2.53
C THR A 57 -4.04 -10.81 -2.80
N LEU A 58 -5.06 -9.95 -2.71
CA LEU A 58 -4.94 -8.51 -2.83
C LEU A 58 -5.30 -7.83 -1.51
N GLY A 59 -4.44 -6.95 -1.07
CA GLY A 59 -4.69 -6.02 0.03
C GLY A 59 -4.92 -4.60 -0.45
N PHE A 60 -5.42 -3.75 0.45
CA PHE A 60 -5.65 -2.33 0.18
C PHE A 60 -4.41 -1.62 -0.38
N LEU A 61 -3.23 -1.83 0.23
CA LEU A 61 -1.97 -1.25 -0.25
C LEU A 61 -1.59 -1.72 -1.65
N GLY A 62 -1.88 -2.97 -2.00
CA GLY A 62 -1.57 -3.51 -3.32
C GLY A 62 -2.40 -2.87 -4.43
N LEU A 63 -3.68 -2.57 -4.15
CA LEU A 63 -4.54 -1.82 -5.04
C LEU A 63 -4.11 -0.35 -5.12
N LEU A 64 -3.85 0.27 -3.96
CA LEU A 64 -3.46 1.67 -3.86
C LEU A 64 -2.15 1.94 -4.61
N ASN A 65 -1.12 1.12 -4.41
CA ASN A 65 0.12 1.20 -5.17
C ASN A 65 -0.09 0.88 -6.66
N GLY A 66 -1.10 0.09 -7.02
CA GLY A 66 -1.51 -0.10 -8.41
C GLY A 66 -1.98 1.16 -9.13
N LEU A 67 -2.51 2.15 -8.41
CA LEU A 67 -2.87 3.46 -8.96
C LEU A 67 -1.67 4.37 -9.18
N VAL A 68 -0.61 4.17 -8.39
CA VAL A 68 0.59 5.02 -8.39
C VAL A 68 1.65 4.47 -9.33
N GLY A 69 1.84 3.15 -9.31
CA GLY A 69 2.94 2.46 -9.99
C GLY A 69 3.88 1.76 -9.00
N ALA A 70 4.91 1.14 -9.55
CA ALA A 70 5.97 0.48 -8.80
C ALA A 70 7.28 1.25 -8.97
N MET A 71 8.09 1.28 -7.91
CA MET A 71 9.38 1.96 -7.91
C MET A 71 10.31 1.39 -9.00
N PRO A 72 10.93 2.24 -9.83
CA PRO A 72 11.79 1.78 -10.91
C PRO A 72 13.17 1.34 -10.38
N LYS A 73 14.02 0.85 -11.27
CA LYS A 73 15.30 0.19 -10.91
C LYS A 73 16.26 1.10 -10.14
N GLU A 74 16.15 2.42 -10.33
CA GLU A 74 16.97 3.45 -9.70
C GLU A 74 16.78 3.50 -8.17
N TYR A 75 15.70 2.91 -7.65
CA TYR A 75 15.41 2.79 -6.22
C TYR A 75 16.17 1.63 -5.53
N GLY A 76 17.05 0.94 -6.25
CA GLY A 76 17.94 -0.08 -5.68
C GLY A 76 17.16 -1.23 -5.03
N ARG A 77 17.34 -1.44 -3.73
CA ARG A 77 16.68 -2.53 -2.99
C ARG A 77 15.15 -2.44 -2.96
N PHE A 78 14.60 -1.26 -3.23
CA PHE A 78 13.15 -1.04 -3.27
C PHE A 78 12.58 -1.10 -4.70
N ALA A 79 13.40 -1.40 -5.71
CA ALA A 79 12.91 -1.57 -7.08
C ALA A 79 11.81 -2.65 -7.13
N GLY A 80 10.68 -2.34 -7.79
CA GLY A 80 9.50 -3.20 -7.86
C GLY A 80 8.52 -3.07 -6.68
N TRP A 81 8.89 -2.34 -5.63
CA TRP A 81 8.03 -2.10 -4.48
C TRP A 81 7.04 -0.98 -4.75
N GLY A 82 6.02 -0.86 -3.89
CA GLY A 82 5.02 0.20 -3.96
C GLY A 82 5.57 1.48 -3.35
N TYR A 83 5.07 2.63 -3.79
CA TYR A 83 5.48 3.92 -3.25
C TYR A 83 4.96 4.20 -1.84
N ILE A 84 3.83 3.58 -1.47
CA ILE A 84 3.10 3.82 -0.22
C ILE A 84 3.19 2.57 0.66
N ALA A 85 3.59 2.79 1.91
CA ALA A 85 3.61 1.79 2.98
C ALA A 85 2.71 2.24 4.14
N ALA A 86 2.29 1.30 4.97
CA ALA A 86 1.60 1.56 6.24
C ALA A 86 2.59 1.35 7.41
N GLU A 87 2.61 2.29 8.34
CA GLU A 87 3.37 2.21 9.59
C GLU A 87 2.42 1.82 10.72
N TYR A 88 2.84 0.84 11.51
CA TYR A 88 2.09 0.29 12.63
C TYR A 88 2.85 0.52 13.93
N ASP A 89 2.13 0.67 15.04
CA ASP A 89 2.72 0.64 16.37
C ASP A 89 3.00 -0.80 16.84
N ASP A 90 3.58 -0.93 18.03
CA ASP A 90 3.91 -2.24 18.63
C ASP A 90 2.67 -3.09 18.97
N GLU A 91 1.49 -2.47 19.03
CA GLU A 91 0.21 -3.13 19.26
C GLU A 91 -0.47 -3.57 17.95
N GLY A 92 0.14 -3.28 16.80
CA GLY A 92 -0.39 -3.61 15.48
C GLY A 92 -1.45 -2.63 14.98
N ASN A 93 -1.59 -1.44 15.57
CA ASN A 93 -2.51 -0.42 15.08
C ASN A 93 -1.85 0.42 13.98
N LEU A 94 -2.58 0.66 12.89
CA LEU A 94 -2.19 1.62 11.86
C LEU A 94 -1.97 3.02 12.47
N VAL A 95 -0.76 3.54 12.34
CA VAL A 95 -0.39 4.89 12.79
C VAL A 95 -0.56 5.89 11.65
N LYS A 96 0.03 5.60 10.49
CA LYS A 96 0.03 6.49 9.31
C LYS A 96 0.49 5.74 8.06
N PHE A 97 0.26 6.34 6.91
CA PHE A 97 0.88 5.98 5.65
C PHE A 97 2.17 6.77 5.43
N VAL A 98 3.18 6.13 4.88
CA VAL A 98 4.49 6.72 4.61
C VAL A 98 5.03 6.33 3.24
N ARG A 99 6.07 7.03 2.81
CA ARG A 99 6.85 6.63 1.64
C ARG A 99 7.64 5.36 1.97
N THR A 100 7.55 4.35 1.11
CA THR A 100 8.39 3.15 1.24
C THR A 100 9.87 3.54 1.26
N GLY A 101 10.63 2.96 2.19
CA GLY A 101 12.05 3.26 2.40
C GLY A 101 12.31 4.53 3.21
N ARG A 102 11.28 5.21 3.72
CA ARG A 102 11.38 6.26 4.74
C ARG A 102 10.78 5.85 6.10
N THR A 103 10.52 4.56 6.30
CA THR A 103 10.25 3.99 7.63
C THR A 103 11.51 4.11 8.49
N PRO A 104 11.40 4.42 9.80
CA PRO A 104 12.55 4.53 10.70
C PRO A 104 13.44 3.27 10.71
#